data_AF-A0A7C1YAZ4-F1
#
_entry.id   AF-A0A7C1YAZ4-F1
#
_cell.length_a   1.000
_cell.length_b   1.000
_cell.length_c   1.000
_cell.angle_alpha   90.00
_cell.angle_beta   90.00
_cell.angle_gamma   90.00
#
_symmetry.space_group_name_H-M   'P 1'
#
loop_
_entity.id
_entity.type
_entity.pdbx_description
1 polymer ?
#
loop_
_entity_poly.entity_id
_entity_poly.type
_entity_poly.pdbx_seq_one_letter_code
_entity_poly.pdbx_strand_id
1 'polypeptide(L)'
;MKQLSGLDAVFLYTETPVSAGHVSSLSIYTRPDGDDGTYDPYRAMADQIRSRLPLLEPFRRRLVTVPLDLDHPYWIRDPDFDLEFHLRSAPVPAP
;
A
#
# COMPACT_ATOMS: atom_id res chain seq x y z
N MET A 1 4.58 16.44 -9.01
CA MET A 1 4.69 15.21 -9.84
C MET A 1 6.16 14.84 -9.94
N LYS A 2 6.49 13.55 -10.01
CA LYS A 2 7.88 13.06 -10.11
C LYS A 2 7.92 11.92 -11.13
N GLN A 3 8.77 12.02 -12.14
CA GLN A 3 8.94 10.95 -13.12
C GLN A 3 9.45 9.68 -12.44
N LEU A 4 8.96 8.52 -12.89
CA LEU A 4 9.43 7.22 -12.44
C LEU A 4 10.88 7.04 -12.89
N SER A 5 11.75 6.55 -12.00
CA SER A 5 13.13 6.27 -12.38
C SER A 5 13.18 5.12 -13.38
N GLY A 6 14.24 5.04 -14.20
CA GLY A 6 14.37 3.94 -15.14
C GLY A 6 14.39 2.57 -14.46
N LEU A 7 15.01 2.45 -13.28
CA LEU A 7 15.03 1.20 -12.52
C LEU A 7 13.65 0.83 -11.98
N ASP A 8 12.90 1.79 -11.44
CA ASP A 8 11.53 1.54 -10.97
C ASP A 8 10.60 1.20 -12.15
N ALA A 9 10.83 1.81 -13.32
CA ALA A 9 10.04 1.56 -14.54
C ALA A 9 10.23 0.13 -15.06
N VAL A 10 11.41 -0.47 -14.90
CA VAL A 10 11.63 -1.88 -15.27
C VAL A 10 10.67 -2.82 -14.54
N PHE A 11 10.41 -2.60 -13.25
CA PHE A 11 9.44 -3.41 -12.51
C PHE A 11 8.04 -3.34 -13.12
N LEU A 12 7.60 -2.14 -13.50
CA LEU A 12 6.30 -1.95 -14.15
C LEU A 12 6.24 -2.59 -15.55
N TYR A 13 7.30 -2.46 -16.35
CA TYR A 13 7.32 -2.96 -17.73
C TYR A 13 7.51 -4.47 -17.83
N THR A 14 8.07 -5.09 -16.80
CA THR A 14 8.30 -6.55 -16.76
C THR A 14 7.17 -7.31 -16.05
N GLU A 15 6.23 -6.60 -15.42
CA GLU A 15 5.07 -7.20 -14.79
C GLU A 15 4.17 -7.89 -15.83
N THR A 16 3.68 -9.08 -15.51
CA THR A 16 2.75 -9.85 -16.33
C THR A 16 1.62 -10.39 -15.45
N PRO A 17 0.51 -10.89 -16.03
CA PRO A 17 -0.58 -11.48 -15.25
C PRO A 17 -0.18 -12.64 -14.33
N VAL A 18 1.00 -13.27 -14.57
CA VAL A 18 1.51 -14.40 -13.78
C VAL A 18 2.80 -14.07 -13.01
N SER A 19 3.34 -12.86 -13.18
CA SER A 19 4.55 -12.40 -12.48
C SER A 19 4.35 -10.95 -12.05
N ALA A 20 3.96 -10.78 -10.80
CA ALA A 20 3.69 -9.46 -10.23
C ALA A 20 4.97 -8.80 -9.71
N GLY A 21 5.07 -7.48 -9.87
CA GLY A 21 6.22 -6.66 -9.47
C GLY A 21 6.15 -6.12 -8.03
N HIS A 22 5.27 -6.65 -7.19
CA HIS A 22 5.11 -6.21 -5.80
C HIS A 22 5.86 -7.10 -4.81
N VAL A 23 6.19 -6.54 -3.65
CA VAL A 23 6.74 -7.26 -2.51
C VAL A 23 5.70 -7.38 -1.41
N SER A 24 5.74 -8.48 -0.66
CA SER A 24 4.83 -8.76 0.44
C SER A 24 5.61 -9.16 1.69
N SER A 25 5.06 -8.86 2.86
CA SER A 25 5.61 -9.27 4.15
C SER A 25 4.51 -9.86 5.01
N LEU A 26 4.84 -10.92 5.75
CA LEU A 26 3.98 -11.50 6.77
C LEU A 26 4.57 -11.18 8.14
N SER A 27 3.78 -10.50 8.98
CA SER A 27 4.14 -10.19 10.36
C SER A 27 3.10 -10.80 11.29
N ILE A 28 3.56 -11.52 12.31
CA ILE A 28 2.72 -12.19 13.30
C ILE A 28 2.86 -11.41 14.61
N TYR A 29 1.72 -11.05 15.21
CA TYR A 29 1.66 -10.26 16.43
C TYR A 29 0.89 -11.00 17.52
N THR A 30 1.24 -10.76 18.77
CA THR A 30 0.44 -11.15 19.93
C THR A 30 -0.49 -10.00 20.33
N ARG A 31 -1.56 -10.31 21.06
CA ARG A 31 -2.41 -9.29 21.68
C ARG A 31 -1.61 -8.52 22.76
N PRO A 32 -1.95 -7.25 23.03
CA PRO A 32 -1.33 -6.50 24.12
C PRO A 32 -1.54 -7.18 25.47
N ASP A 33 -0.59 -6.99 26.39
CA ASP A 33 -0.71 -7.49 27.75
C ASP A 33 -1.93 -6.86 28.46
N GLY A 34 -2.72 -7.70 29.13
CA GLY A 34 -3.91 -7.26 29.85
C GLY A 34 -5.14 -6.99 28.97
N ASP A 35 -5.12 -7.39 27.70
CA ASP A 35 -6.32 -7.37 26.85
C ASP A 35 -7.44 -8.21 27.47
N ASP A 36 -8.59 -7.57 27.74
CA ASP A 36 -9.80 -8.18 28.28
C ASP A 36 -10.71 -8.77 27.18
N GLY A 37 -10.22 -8.81 25.94
CA GLY A 37 -10.94 -9.30 24.76
C GLY A 37 -11.62 -8.18 23.97
N THR A 38 -11.49 -6.93 24.39
CA THR A 38 -12.06 -5.76 23.69
C THR A 38 -11.12 -5.17 22.65
N TYR A 39 -9.85 -5.58 22.61
CA TYR A 39 -8.89 -5.05 21.64
C TYR A 39 -9.28 -5.41 20.20
N ASP A 40 -9.47 -4.36 19.39
CA ASP A 40 -9.69 -4.41 17.94
C ASP A 40 -8.36 -4.13 17.19
N PRO A 41 -7.70 -5.16 16.64
CA PRO A 41 -6.45 -5.01 15.92
C PRO A 41 -6.58 -4.18 14.64
N TYR A 42 -7.72 -4.26 13.95
CA TYR A 42 -7.94 -3.54 12.71
C TYR A 42 -8.00 -2.04 12.98
N ARG A 43 -8.79 -1.62 13.96
CA ARG A 43 -8.89 -0.22 14.36
C ARG A 43 -7.55 0.33 14.83
N ALA A 44 -6.82 -0.43 15.66
CA ALA A 44 -5.49 -0.03 16.14
C ALA A 44 -4.50 0.20 14.99
N MET A 45 -4.45 -0.72 14.02
CA MET A 45 -3.61 -0.58 12.82
C MET A 45 -4.03 0.62 11.96
N ALA A 46 -5.34 0.79 11.74
CA ALA A 46 -5.88 1.90 10.95
C ALA A 46 -5.49 3.26 11.55
N ASP A 47 -5.63 3.41 12.87
CA ASP A 47 -5.28 4.65 13.56
C ASP A 47 -3.75 4.92 13.55
N GLN A 48 -2.95 3.85 13.67
CA GLN A 48 -1.50 3.93 13.54
C GLN A 48 -1.06 4.40 12.14
N ILE A 49 -1.69 3.88 11.08
CA ILE A 49 -1.40 4.28 9.69
C ILE A 49 -1.87 5.72 9.47
N ARG A 50 -3.12 6.07 9.85
CA ARG A 50 -3.68 7.43 9.67
C ARG A 50 -2.78 8.51 10.28
N SER A 51 -2.29 8.29 11.50
CA SER A 51 -1.43 9.25 12.20
C SER A 51 -0.08 9.49 11.49
N ARG A 52 0.43 8.51 10.74
CA ARG A 52 1.74 8.58 10.04
C ARG A 52 1.61 8.89 8.56
N LEU A 53 0.45 8.68 7.96
CA LEU A 53 0.21 8.85 6.53
C LEU A 53 0.63 10.24 5.98
N PRO A 54 0.48 11.36 6.72
CA PRO A 54 0.99 12.65 6.27
C PRO A 54 2.51 12.68 6.04
N LEU A 55 3.27 11.88 6.80
CA LEU A 55 4.73 11.76 6.73
C LEU A 55 5.20 10.75 5.68
N LEU A 56 4.31 9.84 5.27
CA LEU A 56 4.60 8.73 4.36
C LEU A 56 4.05 9.04 2.97
N GLU A 57 4.60 10.07 2.35
CA GLU A 57 4.14 10.55 1.04
C GLU A 57 4.12 9.47 -0.06
N PRO A 58 5.03 8.47 -0.12
CA PRO A 58 4.93 7.38 -1.09
C PRO A 58 3.62 6.58 -1.04
N PHE A 59 2.98 6.44 0.13
CA PHE A 59 1.72 5.72 0.28
C PHE A 59 0.50 6.46 -0.26
N ARG A 60 0.66 7.73 -0.64
CA ARG A 60 -0.41 8.54 -1.25
C ARG A 60 -0.06 8.94 -2.68
N ARG A 61 0.76 8.14 -3.35
CA ARG A 61 1.10 8.33 -4.75
C ARG A 61 0.36 7.33 -5.62
N ARG A 62 -0.01 7.75 -6.82
CA ARG A 62 -0.42 6.86 -7.91
C ARG A 62 0.36 7.17 -9.18
N LEU A 63 0.46 6.17 -10.06
CA LEU A 63 1.06 6.33 -11.38
C LEU A 63 0.06 6.96 -12.34
N VAL A 64 0.56 7.81 -13.22
CA VAL A 64 -0.12 8.26 -14.44
C VAL A 64 0.79 8.03 -15.63
N THR A 65 0.23 7.51 -16.71
CA THR A 65 0.95 7.29 -17.96
C THR A 65 0.92 8.54 -18.82
N VAL A 66 1.98 8.72 -19.61
CA VAL A 66 2.03 9.77 -20.63
C VAL A 66 1.30 9.26 -21.87
N PRO A 67 0.51 10.10 -22.56
CA PRO A 67 -0.18 9.68 -23.78
C PRO A 67 0.79 9.07 -24.81
N LEU A 68 0.36 7.98 -25.43
CA LEU A 68 1.12 7.23 -26.44
C LEU A 68 2.46 6.65 -25.93
N ASP A 69 2.64 6.52 -24.61
CA ASP A 69 3.85 5.98 -23.97
C ASP A 69 5.14 6.71 -24.40
N LEU A 70 5.04 8.01 -24.69
CA LEU A 70 6.17 8.83 -25.16
C LEU A 70 7.25 9.09 -24.10
N ASP A 71 6.96 8.76 -22.84
CA ASP A 71 7.85 8.94 -21.71
C ASP A 71 7.51 7.95 -20.58
N HIS A 72 8.40 7.82 -19.59
CA HIS A 72 8.12 7.04 -18.38
C HIS A 72 6.92 7.62 -17.60
N PRO A 73 6.14 6.75 -16.90
CA PRO A 73 5.06 7.20 -16.04
C PRO A 73 5.52 8.17 -14.95
N TYR A 74 4.59 8.94 -14.41
CA TYR A 74 4.84 9.88 -13.33
C TYR A 74 4.10 9.48 -12.06
N TRP A 75 4.77 9.65 -10.93
CA TRP A 75 4.13 9.70 -9.63
C TRP A 75 3.42 11.04 -9.45
N ILE A 76 2.14 10.95 -9.10
CA ILE A 76 1.34 12.08 -8.62
C ILE A 76 0.81 11.79 -7.25
N ARG A 77 0.51 12.83 -6.47
CA ARG A 77 -0.29 12.67 -5.25
C ARG A 77 -1.68 12.23 -5.68
N ASP A 78 -2.17 11.16 -5.09
CA ASP A 78 -3.50 10.63 -5.38
C ASP A 78 -4.57 11.59 -4.82
N PRO A 79 -5.40 12.22 -5.68
CA PRO A 79 -6.48 13.10 -5.23
C PRO A 79 -7.62 12.32 -4.55
N ASP A 80 -7.77 11.04 -4.87
CA ASP A 80 -8.90 10.21 -4.46
C ASP A 80 -8.46 9.09 -3.48
N PHE A 81 -7.38 9.32 -2.74
CA PHE A 81 -6.81 8.32 -1.83
C PHE A 81 -7.85 7.87 -0.78
N ASP A 82 -8.08 6.56 -0.73
CA ASP A 82 -8.98 5.91 0.22
C ASP A 82 -8.24 4.86 1.06
N LEU A 83 -8.10 5.12 2.37
CA LEU A 83 -7.44 4.17 3.27
C LEU A 83 -8.21 2.85 3.40
N GLU A 84 -9.54 2.88 3.34
CA GLU A 84 -10.37 1.67 3.54
C GLU A 84 -10.26 0.72 2.34
N PHE A 85 -9.97 1.26 1.15
CA PHE A 85 -9.60 0.45 -0.01
C PHE A 85 -8.28 -0.31 0.20
N HIS A 86 -7.28 0.35 0.83
CA HIS A 86 -5.93 -0.15 1.00
C HIS A 86 -5.72 -1.01 2.26
N LEU A 87 -6.49 -0.78 3.32
CA LEU A 87 -6.42 -1.53 4.57
C LEU A 87 -7.67 -2.41 4.72
N ARG A 88 -7.48 -3.72 4.70
CA ARG A 88 -8.58 -4.69 4.78
C ARG A 88 -8.38 -5.65 5.93
N SER A 89 -9.48 -6.03 6.57
CA SER A 89 -9.55 -7.14 7.51
C SER A 89 -10.20 -8.33 6.81
N ALA A 90 -9.61 -9.51 6.96
CA ALA A 90 -10.18 -10.75 6.48
C ALA A 90 -10.03 -11.82 7.58
N PRO A 91 -11.11 -12.54 7.94
CA PRO A 91 -11.00 -13.66 8.85
C PRO A 91 -10.24 -14.79 8.16
N VAL A 92 -9.33 -15.43 8.90
CA VAL A 92 -8.67 -16.66 8.47
C VAL A 92 -9.36 -17.82 9.19
N PRO A 93 -9.68 -18.95 8.51
CA PRO A 93 -10.22 -20.12 9.16
C PRO A 93 -9.34 -20.57 10.33
N ALA A 94 -9.95 -21.10 11.37
CA ALA A 94 -9.19 -21.78 12.41
C ALA A 94 -8.39 -22.94 11.77
N PRO A 95 -7.13 -23.15 12.19
CA PRO A 95 -6.31 -24.25 11.70
C PRO A 95 -6.90 -25.62 12.07
#